data_AF-A0A7S3YG23-F1
#
_entry.id   AF-A0A7S3YG23-F1
#
_cell.length_a   1.000
_cell.length_b   1.000
_cell.length_c   1.000
_cell.angle_alpha   90.00
_cell.angle_beta   90.00
_cell.angle_gamma   90.00
#
_symmetry.space_group_name_H-M   'P 1'
#
loop_
_entity.id
_entity.type
_entity.pdbx_description
1 polymer ?
#
loop_
_entity_poly.entity_id
_entity_poly.type
_entity_poly.pdbx_seq_one_letter_code
_entity_poly.pdbx_strand_id
1 'polypeptide(L)'
;GRGRERPDQYSNAPKSSLQDGGAAGVDLAPAALSQWHRALRLLAGEEGEDGGKEDATLEESPRTYRAAITAAAWTGHWQEATALERRMRERGWAPERDPLVQGALVAALAAGGRPREALRTYEEAFGRGEGALAPDVVAANAALRACAALP
;
A
#
# COMPACT_ATOMS: atom_id res chain seq x y z
N GLY A 1 -5.52 27.54 -49.96
CA GLY A 1 -5.64 26.22 -50.61
C GLY A 1 -5.42 25.14 -49.58
N ARG A 2 -6.34 24.16 -49.57
CA ARG A 2 -6.36 22.89 -48.80
C ARG A 2 -6.45 23.09 -47.27
N GLY A 3 -7.51 22.70 -46.55
CA GLY A 3 -8.47 21.62 -46.76
C GLY A 3 -7.94 20.34 -46.12
N ARG A 4 -8.46 19.98 -44.94
CA ARG A 4 -9.01 18.66 -44.61
C ARG A 4 -9.62 18.63 -43.21
N GLU A 5 -10.84 18.11 -43.20
CA GLU A 5 -11.73 17.85 -42.08
C GLU A 5 -11.33 16.59 -41.29
N ARG A 6 -12.02 16.38 -40.16
CA ARG A 6 -11.84 15.43 -39.06
C ARG A 6 -12.04 13.94 -39.46
N PRO A 7 -11.85 12.93 -38.58
CA PRO A 7 -12.83 12.65 -37.51
C PRO A 7 -12.27 12.10 -36.17
N ASP A 8 -12.90 12.58 -35.10
CA ASP A 8 -13.40 11.87 -33.91
C ASP A 8 -13.17 10.35 -33.86
N GLN A 9 -12.39 9.85 -32.89
CA GLN A 9 -12.47 8.46 -32.41
C GLN A 9 -12.17 8.38 -30.90
N TYR A 10 -13.18 7.91 -30.15
CA TYR A 10 -13.12 7.17 -28.87
C TYR A 10 -12.31 7.79 -27.72
N SER A 11 -12.92 8.49 -26.76
CA SER A 11 -13.81 7.95 -25.71
C SER A 11 -13.30 6.65 -25.07
N ASN A 12 -12.34 6.77 -24.14
CA ASN A 12 -12.34 6.12 -22.81
C ASN A 12 -10.98 6.28 -22.14
N ALA A 13 -10.72 7.45 -21.56
CA ALA A 13 -9.80 7.51 -20.42
C ALA A 13 -10.65 7.28 -19.17
N PRO A 14 -10.34 6.30 -18.30
CA PRO A 14 -11.04 6.19 -17.04
C PRO A 14 -10.80 7.48 -16.27
N LYS A 15 -11.89 8.20 -15.97
CA LYS A 15 -11.91 9.23 -14.93
C LYS A 15 -11.64 8.51 -13.60
N SER A 16 -10.38 8.21 -13.31
CA SER A 16 -9.96 7.95 -11.95
C SER A 16 -9.93 9.31 -11.28
N SER A 17 -11.08 9.70 -10.74
CA SER A 17 -11.20 10.74 -9.75
C SER A 17 -10.29 10.35 -8.59
N LEU A 18 -9.01 10.74 -8.67
CA LEU A 18 -8.18 10.93 -7.49
C LEU A 18 -8.90 11.99 -6.66
N GLN A 19 -9.75 11.55 -5.75
CA GLN A 19 -10.09 12.36 -4.61
C GLN A 19 -8.79 12.56 -3.84
N ASP A 20 -8.26 13.76 -4.05
CA ASP A 20 -7.19 14.42 -3.33
C ASP A 20 -7.48 14.32 -1.83
N GLY A 21 -7.05 13.22 -1.23
CA GLY A 21 -7.18 12.90 0.17
C GLY A 21 -5.87 13.19 0.89
N GLY A 22 -5.47 14.46 0.92
CA GLY A 22 -4.62 15.04 1.98
C GLY A 22 -3.38 14.24 2.40
N ALA A 23 -2.47 13.92 1.48
CA ALA A 23 -1.12 13.48 1.82
C ALA A 23 -0.17 14.70 1.95
N ALA A 24 -0.48 15.63 2.86
CA ALA A 24 0.42 16.74 3.15
C ALA A 24 1.54 16.27 4.09
N GLY A 25 2.73 16.04 3.51
CA GLY A 25 4.01 16.29 4.19
C GLY A 25 4.53 15.21 5.14
N VAL A 26 4.69 13.97 4.68
CA VAL A 26 5.64 13.05 5.30
C VAL A 26 6.86 12.98 4.40
N ASP A 27 7.94 13.66 4.80
CA ASP A 27 9.21 13.68 4.07
C ASP A 27 9.86 12.30 4.20
N LEU A 28 9.61 11.45 3.21
CA LEU A 28 10.22 10.14 3.17
C LEU A 28 11.67 10.30 2.77
N ALA A 29 12.56 9.63 3.53
CA ALA A 29 13.94 9.46 3.11
C ALA A 29 14.01 9.03 1.62
N PRO A 30 14.91 9.59 0.80
CA PRO A 30 14.97 9.35 -0.65
C PRO A 30 15.02 7.87 -1.04
N ALA A 31 15.66 7.04 -0.19
CA ALA A 31 15.69 5.60 -0.35
C ALA A 31 14.30 4.96 -0.24
N ALA A 32 13.47 5.40 0.71
CA ALA A 32 12.12 4.90 0.88
C ALA A 32 11.21 5.31 -0.29
N LEU A 33 11.37 6.53 -0.85
CA LEU A 33 10.69 6.96 -2.08
C LEU A 33 11.13 6.17 -3.32
N SER A 34 12.41 5.82 -3.42
CA SER A 34 12.91 4.99 -4.53
C SER A 34 12.37 3.56 -4.44
N GLN A 35 12.41 2.96 -3.25
CA GLN A 35 11.83 1.63 -3.00
C GLN A 35 10.31 1.62 -3.19
N TRP A 36 9.64 2.72 -2.85
CA TRP A 36 8.22 2.95 -3.11
C TRP A 36 7.89 2.90 -4.61
N HIS A 37 8.52 3.77 -5.41
CA HIS A 37 8.31 3.78 -6.85
C HIS A 37 8.63 2.43 -7.50
N ARG A 38 9.67 1.74 -7.02
CA ARG A 38 10.05 0.41 -7.49
C ARG A 38 9.00 -0.64 -7.12
N ALA A 39 8.51 -0.62 -5.89
CA ALA A 39 7.44 -1.50 -5.43
C ALA A 39 6.14 -1.26 -6.23
N LEU A 40 5.77 -0.01 -6.49
CA LEU A 40 4.63 0.34 -7.33
C LEU A 40 4.81 -0.16 -8.77
N ARG A 41 5.98 0.03 -9.39
CA ARG A 41 6.27 -0.47 -10.75
C ARG A 41 6.19 -1.99 -10.84
N LEU A 42 6.77 -2.71 -9.86
CA LEU A 42 6.72 -4.17 -9.81
C LEU A 42 5.30 -4.72 -9.63
N LEU A 43 4.41 -3.94 -9.00
CA LEU A 43 3.03 -4.34 -8.72
C LEU A 43 2.02 -3.89 -9.77
N ALA A 44 2.26 -2.76 -10.43
CA ALA A 44 1.40 -2.23 -11.48
C ALA A 44 1.50 -3.02 -12.79
N GLY A 45 2.52 -3.88 -12.95
CA GLY A 45 2.71 -4.66 -14.18
C GLY A 45 2.89 -3.77 -15.41
N GLU A 46 3.29 -2.51 -15.23
CA GLU A 46 3.64 -1.65 -16.35
C GLU A 46 5.02 -2.10 -16.83
N GLU A 47 5.01 -2.86 -17.92
CA GLU A 47 6.15 -3.05 -18.80
C GLU A 47 6.65 -1.67 -19.23
N GLY A 48 7.54 -1.09 -18.42
CA GLY A 48 8.43 -0.07 -18.92
C GLY A 48 9.27 -0.73 -19.99
N GLU A 49 9.05 -0.33 -21.24
CA GLU A 49 9.97 -0.54 -22.37
C GLU A 49 11.33 0.08 -22.02
N ASP A 50 12.09 -0.57 -21.16
CA ASP A 50 13.51 -0.33 -21.01
C ASP A 50 14.13 -1.67 -20.65
N GLY A 51 14.65 -2.33 -21.69
CA GLY A 51 15.26 -3.65 -21.67
C GLY A 51 16.62 -3.66 -20.97
N GLY A 52 16.66 -3.22 -19.71
CA GLY A 52 17.78 -3.41 -18.80
C GLY A 52 17.70 -4.78 -18.15
N LYS A 53 18.22 -5.80 -18.83
CA LYS A 53 18.61 -7.08 -18.21
C LYS A 53 19.69 -6.81 -17.16
N GLU A 54 19.29 -6.52 -15.94
CA GLU A 54 20.14 -6.64 -14.76
C GLU A 54 19.33 -7.35 -13.68
N ASP A 55 19.59 -8.65 -13.54
CA ASP A 55 19.30 -9.46 -12.37
C ASP A 55 17.88 -9.38 -11.81
N ALA A 56 17.00 -10.18 -12.41
CA ALA A 56 15.71 -10.61 -11.87
C ALA A 56 15.81 -11.42 -10.55
N THR A 57 16.89 -11.22 -9.77
CA THR A 57 17.10 -11.70 -8.40
C THR A 57 16.80 -10.62 -7.34
N LEU A 58 16.36 -9.42 -7.75
CA LEU A 58 15.59 -8.50 -6.90
C LEU A 58 14.14 -9.00 -6.78
N GLU A 59 14.03 -10.30 -6.49
CA GLU A 59 12.82 -11.08 -6.39
C GLU A 59 11.84 -10.37 -5.47
N GLU A 60 10.57 -10.53 -5.80
CA GLU A 60 9.44 -10.48 -4.89
C GLU A 60 9.84 -10.96 -3.48
N SER A 61 10.37 -10.07 -2.65
CA SER A 61 10.92 -10.41 -1.34
C SER A 61 9.97 -9.89 -0.27
N PRO A 62 10.00 -10.46 0.95
CA PRO A 62 9.19 -9.95 2.05
C PRO A 62 9.37 -8.45 2.27
N ARG A 63 10.58 -7.93 2.02
CA ARG A 63 10.91 -6.51 2.15
C ARG A 63 10.21 -5.65 1.08
N THR A 64 10.12 -6.14 -0.16
CA THR A 64 9.45 -5.45 -1.27
C THR A 64 7.94 -5.36 -1.01
N TYR A 65 7.32 -6.45 -0.58
CA TYR A 65 5.90 -6.44 -0.20
C TYR A 65 5.64 -5.53 0.98
N ARG A 66 6.49 -5.57 2.02
CA ARG A 66 6.37 -4.67 3.15
C ARG A 66 6.38 -3.21 2.73
N ALA A 67 7.34 -2.82 1.87
CA ALA A 67 7.41 -1.46 1.34
C ALA A 67 6.14 -1.07 0.56
N ALA A 68 5.61 -1.98 -0.26
CA ALA A 68 4.37 -1.78 -0.99
C ALA A 68 3.13 -1.63 -0.08
N ILE A 69 3.05 -2.43 0.99
CA ILE A 69 1.94 -2.37 1.95
C ILE A 69 2.02 -1.05 2.73
N THR A 70 3.21 -0.62 3.17
CA THR A 70 3.42 0.69 3.80
C THR A 70 3.01 1.84 2.89
N ALA A 71 3.32 1.73 1.59
CA ALA A 71 2.90 2.69 0.59
C ALA A 71 1.38 2.83 0.49
N ALA A 72 0.72 1.68 0.30
CA ALA A 72 -0.73 1.60 0.21
C ALA A 72 -1.39 2.20 1.46
N ALA A 73 -0.79 1.99 2.63
CA ALA A 73 -1.25 2.53 3.90
C ALA A 73 -1.31 4.06 3.95
N TRP A 74 -0.29 4.75 3.45
CA TRP A 74 -0.27 6.21 3.47
C TRP A 74 -1.22 6.84 2.47
N THR A 75 -1.51 6.12 1.39
CA THR A 75 -2.49 6.55 0.39
C THR A 75 -3.92 6.11 0.72
N GLY A 76 -4.14 5.38 1.83
CA GLY A 76 -5.47 4.87 2.21
C GLY A 76 -6.02 3.75 1.31
N HIS A 77 -5.19 3.18 0.45
CA HIS A 77 -5.49 2.08 -0.48
C HIS A 77 -5.51 0.73 0.26
N TRP A 78 -6.52 0.53 1.11
CA TRP A 78 -6.62 -0.65 1.97
C TRP A 78 -6.87 -1.95 1.20
N GLN A 79 -7.53 -1.89 0.05
CA GLN A 79 -7.76 -3.06 -0.82
C GLN A 79 -6.42 -3.61 -1.34
N GLU A 80 -5.53 -2.72 -1.78
CA GLU A 80 -4.21 -3.06 -2.28
C GLU A 80 -3.33 -3.60 -1.15
N ALA A 81 -3.34 -2.94 0.01
CA ALA A 81 -2.59 -3.38 1.19
C ALA A 81 -2.98 -4.81 1.61
N THR A 82 -4.28 -5.11 1.66
CA THR A 82 -4.80 -6.45 2.05
C THR A 82 -4.55 -7.50 0.96
N ALA A 83 -4.64 -7.13 -0.32
CA ALA A 83 -4.30 -8.02 -1.43
C ALA A 83 -2.81 -8.41 -1.41
N LEU A 84 -1.93 -7.47 -1.07
CA LEU A 84 -0.49 -7.70 -0.94
C LEU A 84 -0.15 -8.60 0.24
N GLU A 85 -0.80 -8.41 1.40
CA GLU A 85 -0.62 -9.31 2.56
C GLU A 85 -1.04 -10.75 2.23
N ARG A 86 -2.20 -10.93 1.58
CA ARG A 86 -2.64 -12.25 1.11
C ARG A 86 -1.61 -12.87 0.17
N ARG A 87 -1.09 -12.09 -0.77
CA ARG A 87 -0.08 -12.54 -1.74
C ARG A 87 1.25 -12.90 -1.07
N MET A 88 1.61 -12.25 0.05
CA MET A 88 2.75 -12.68 0.89
C MET A 88 2.50 -14.04 1.54
N ARG A 89 1.29 -14.28 2.06
CA ARG A 89 0.90 -15.57 2.66
C ARG A 89 0.90 -16.71 1.64
N GLU A 90 0.38 -16.46 0.44
CA GLU A 90 0.36 -17.43 -0.68
C GLU A 90 1.78 -17.86 -1.11
N ARG A 91 2.77 -16.98 -0.92
CA ARG A 91 4.19 -17.28 -1.18
C ARG A 91 4.89 -18.01 -0.02
N GLY A 92 4.17 -18.35 1.04
CA GLY A 92 4.72 -19.06 2.20
C GLY A 92 5.45 -18.17 3.20
N TRP A 93 5.33 -16.84 3.09
CA TRP A 93 5.79 -15.96 4.16
C TRP A 93 4.70 -15.80 5.23
N ALA A 94 5.12 -15.36 6.42
CA ALA A 94 4.25 -15.16 7.57
C ALA A 94 4.07 -13.65 7.84
N PRO A 95 3.28 -12.90 7.03
CA PRO A 95 3.03 -11.48 7.24
C PRO A 95 2.34 -11.18 8.58
N GLU A 96 1.63 -12.17 9.14
CA GLU A 96 1.04 -12.09 10.49
C GLU A 96 2.07 -12.06 11.62
N ARG A 97 3.35 -12.38 11.33
CA ARG A 97 4.45 -12.32 12.30
C ARG A 97 5.35 -11.10 12.11
N ASP A 98 5.10 -10.25 11.10
CA ASP A 98 5.87 -9.04 10.87
C ASP A 98 5.11 -7.80 11.42
N PRO A 99 5.61 -7.16 12.49
CA PRO A 99 4.94 -6.02 13.11
C PRO A 99 4.79 -4.83 12.17
N LEU A 100 5.71 -4.66 11.21
CA LEU A 100 5.66 -3.55 10.26
C LEU A 100 4.60 -3.79 9.17
N VAL A 101 4.40 -5.04 8.75
CA VAL A 101 3.33 -5.40 7.82
C VAL A 101 1.97 -5.22 8.49
N GLN A 102 1.81 -5.75 9.70
CA GLN A 102 0.57 -5.60 10.47
C GLN A 102 0.26 -4.13 10.79
N GLY A 103 1.28 -3.35 11.19
CA GLY A 103 1.12 -1.92 11.47
C GLY A 103 0.71 -1.12 10.23
N ALA A 104 1.30 -1.43 9.06
CA ALA A 104 0.91 -0.81 7.81
C ALA A 104 -0.51 -1.19 7.36
N LEU A 105 -0.95 -2.44 7.57
CA LEU A 105 -2.35 -2.84 7.29
C LEU A 105 -3.34 -2.08 8.16
N VAL A 106 -3.07 -1.96 9.47
CA VAL A 106 -3.90 -1.17 10.39
C VAL A 106 -3.98 0.28 9.93
N ALA A 107 -2.84 0.87 9.54
CA ALA A 107 -2.80 2.23 9.01
C ALA A 107 -3.59 2.39 7.71
N ALA A 108 -3.50 1.44 6.78
CA ALA A 108 -4.26 1.44 5.53
C ALA A 108 -5.76 1.38 5.79
N LEU A 109 -6.21 0.47 6.67
CA LEU A 109 -7.62 0.31 7.03
C LEU A 109 -8.16 1.57 7.73
N ALA A 110 -7.38 2.16 8.65
CA ALA A 110 -7.76 3.38 9.34
C ALA A 110 -7.90 4.56 8.37
N ALA A 111 -6.93 4.76 7.47
CA ALA A 111 -6.97 5.80 6.44
C ALA A 111 -8.06 5.55 5.39
N GLY A 112 -8.35 4.29 5.09
CA GLY A 112 -9.38 3.85 4.15
C GLY A 112 -10.82 3.92 4.67
N GLY A 113 -11.06 4.54 5.84
CA GLY A 113 -12.39 4.68 6.42
C GLY A 113 -12.96 3.40 7.01
N ARG A 114 -12.11 2.45 7.42
CA ARG A 114 -12.49 1.15 8.00
C ARG A 114 -12.01 1.03 9.47
N PRO A 115 -12.40 1.94 10.37
CA PRO A 115 -11.83 2.01 11.72
C PRO A 115 -12.10 0.75 12.56
N ARG A 116 -13.27 0.11 12.42
CA ARG A 116 -13.59 -1.14 13.14
C ARG A 116 -12.66 -2.29 12.77
N GLU A 117 -12.33 -2.41 11.49
CA GLU A 117 -11.43 -3.45 11.01
C GLU A 117 -9.99 -3.14 11.35
N ALA A 118 -9.57 -1.87 11.26
CA ALA A 118 -8.27 -1.44 11.71
C ALA A 118 -8.01 -1.82 13.18
N LEU A 119 -8.98 -1.56 14.07
CA LEU A 119 -8.86 -1.92 15.49
C LEU A 119 -8.88 -3.43 15.72
N ARG A 120 -9.73 -4.17 15.01
CA ARG A 120 -9.74 -5.64 15.09
C ARG A 120 -8.39 -6.22 14.68
N THR A 121 -7.83 -5.80 13.54
CA THR A 121 -6.51 -6.23 13.09
C THR A 121 -5.41 -5.82 14.08
N TYR A 122 -5.52 -4.63 14.67
CA TYR A 122 -4.60 -4.18 15.70
C TYR A 122 -4.66 -5.07 16.96
N GLU A 123 -5.85 -5.42 17.43
CA GLU A 123 -6.03 -6.32 18.58
C GLU A 123 -5.54 -7.75 18.27
N GLU A 124 -5.79 -8.26 17.07
CA GLU A 124 -5.33 -9.59 16.64
C GLU A 124 -3.79 -9.66 16.57
N ALA A 125 -3.12 -8.61 16.08
CA ALA A 125 -1.67 -8.60 15.92
C ALA A 125 -0.89 -8.10 17.16
N PHE A 126 -1.42 -7.12 17.88
CA PHE A 126 -0.72 -6.38 18.95
C PHE A 126 -1.45 -6.41 20.30
N GLY A 127 -2.55 -7.15 20.41
CA GLY A 127 -3.30 -7.31 21.65
C GLY A 127 -2.53 -8.07 22.72
N ARG A 128 -3.19 -8.36 23.85
CA ARG A 128 -2.57 -9.13 24.94
C ARG A 128 -2.76 -10.62 24.67
N GLY A 129 -1.70 -11.32 24.26
CA GLY A 129 -1.72 -12.76 24.00
C GLY A 129 -0.34 -13.36 23.80
N GLU A 130 -0.23 -14.68 23.88
CA GLU A 130 0.98 -15.40 23.46
C GLU A 130 1.19 -15.21 21.96
N GLY A 131 2.34 -14.66 21.57
CA GLY A 131 2.64 -14.33 20.17
C GLY A 131 2.23 -12.93 19.73
N ALA A 132 1.77 -12.07 20.65
CA ALA A 132 1.52 -10.67 20.37
C ALA A 132 2.80 -9.96 19.87
N LEU A 133 2.66 -9.20 18.80
CA LEU A 133 3.72 -8.39 18.25
C LEU A 133 3.85 -7.08 19.06
N ALA A 134 5.05 -6.49 19.04
CA ALA A 134 5.25 -5.15 19.57
C ALA A 134 4.75 -4.13 18.54
N PRO A 135 3.74 -3.30 18.85
CA PRO A 135 3.30 -2.25 17.94
C PRO A 135 4.39 -1.20 17.78
N ASP A 136 4.59 -0.75 16.54
CA ASP A 136 5.40 0.43 16.26
C ASP A 136 4.56 1.71 16.40
N VAL A 137 5.23 2.86 16.23
CA VAL A 137 4.57 4.17 16.32
C VAL A 137 3.49 4.32 15.25
N VAL A 138 3.67 3.71 14.08
CA VAL A 138 2.68 3.76 12.99
C VAL A 138 1.41 3.01 13.37
N ALA A 139 1.54 1.78 13.86
CA ALA A 139 0.44 0.93 14.29
C ALA A 139 -0.35 1.59 15.44
N ALA A 140 0.35 2.07 16.47
CA ALA A 140 -0.28 2.70 17.62
C ALA A 140 -1.04 3.99 17.23
N ASN A 141 -0.43 4.86 16.43
CA ASN A 141 -1.09 6.08 15.95
C ASN A 141 -2.29 5.77 15.05
N ALA A 142 -2.19 4.77 14.17
CA ALA A 142 -3.29 4.34 13.33
C ALA A 142 -4.47 3.81 14.16
N ALA A 143 -4.22 3.01 15.19
CA ALA A 143 -5.25 2.53 16.10
C ALA A 143 -5.91 3.69 16.86
N LEU A 144 -5.14 4.65 17.38
CA LEU A 144 -5.70 5.85 18.03
C LEU A 144 -6.60 6.66 17.08
N ARG A 145 -6.17 6.85 15.82
CA ARG A 145 -6.98 7.51 14.78
C ARG A 145 -8.26 6.74 14.48
N ALA A 146 -8.18 5.41 14.42
CA ALA A 146 -9.35 4.56 14.22
C ALA A 146 -10.34 4.65 15.40
N CYS A 147 -9.86 4.66 16.65
CA CYS A 147 -10.69 4.90 17.83
C CYS A 147 -11.40 6.25 17.77
N ALA A 148 -10.69 7.32 17.38
CA ALA A 148 -11.26 8.65 17.25
C ALA A 148 -12.29 8.78 16.12
N ALA A 149 -12.24 7.88 15.13
CA ALA A 149 -13.16 7.85 14.00
C ALA A 149 -14.39 6.95 14.24
N LEU A 150 -14.47 6.23 15.36
CA LEU A 150 -15.67 5.48 15.74
C LEU A 150 -16.74 6.43 16.32
N PRO A 151 -18.02 6.25 15.95
CA PRO A 151 -19.14 7.03 16.48
C PRO A 151 -19.53 6.64 17.91
#